data_AF-A0AAD5TN57-F1
#
_entry.id   AF-A0AAD5TN57-F1
#
_cell.length_a   1.000
_cell.length_b   1.000
_cell.length_c   1.000
_cell.angle_alpha   90.00
_cell.angle_beta   90.00
_cell.angle_gamma   90.00
#
_symmetry.space_group_name_H-M   'P 1'
#
loop_
_entity.id
_entity.type
_entity.pdbx_description
1 polymer ?
#
loop_
_entity_poly.entity_id
_entity_poly.type
_entity_poly.pdbx_seq_one_letter_code
_entity_poly.pdbx_strand_id
1 'polypeptide(L)'
;MSVGILQQNIGPNLGFYPGNGYTSTTAPRTHASARSHRGDTVVISALNLKHLTQEIDGAGVEEKLRAMQKADRDRRHTLSKNRISSWDNTVLGLRRRRLQARTDRIDADEQDRLAVDRAYAAKERARRQECIERAKRLQYAETDLVKQFHSKVVLFETLRERDMQLEMKKHVAGAEKAIDMTFFHAAAAEIARGNAKDMQAEIEKRKRGVLVQNVQLQQAQEKRAREAREAEQNDTLENTLITSSHFASAEATLPRKRAQQAAFRAQLARQQHDAATRAATAEQVELHRAQAADSWVARKRLQVAKKKELELEHKARASKRKQQSGEESARKAQAAEARVDAQVRKAMADRDERESALQRREAAKRWKQGEDIAESYRDHLVREEAARKEREVEEAATLRNYLAVEAATAAERRAKAEEVLQKGKDLQEHHLRDIAQHAIKRESAAQASMLEAARAAQKQASEITDLHAYMRGLANEPWAKPNTRLQLFVDAETAEKVITTAGGPASSSSSAGDHRGWVDTGRRLGFGSRQSQQQQQQQQQMQQDRDGVVVVRPSTVAGGGPASRPQSCARLVRGETTLPGRVSASNSRPGSSGKGGDDGGIIGSGLGVMGLPALPTRA
;
A
#
# COMPACT_ATOMS: atom_id res chain seq x y z
N MET A 1 44.19 30.52 -35.19
CA MET A 1 45.49 31.20 -35.28
C MET A 1 46.59 30.15 -35.13
N SER A 2 47.59 30.16 -36.03
CA SER A 2 48.77 29.27 -36.15
C SER A 2 48.46 27.78 -36.47
N VAL A 3 48.36 27.37 -37.75
CA VAL A 3 49.38 26.98 -38.76
C VAL A 3 50.06 25.63 -38.46
N GLY A 4 49.76 24.65 -39.34
CA GLY A 4 50.37 23.31 -39.41
C GLY A 4 49.85 22.57 -40.64
N ILE A 5 50.35 22.97 -41.81
CA ILE A 5 50.08 22.39 -43.14
C ILE A 5 51.09 21.28 -43.41
N LEU A 6 50.62 20.08 -43.80
CA LEU A 6 51.18 19.20 -44.85
C LEU A 6 50.44 17.85 -44.84
N GLN A 7 49.38 17.78 -45.63
CA GLN A 7 48.80 16.52 -46.12
C GLN A 7 49.38 16.24 -47.49
N GLN A 8 50.09 15.12 -47.67
CA GLN A 8 50.36 14.56 -48.99
C GLN A 8 50.32 13.03 -48.95
N ASN A 9 49.59 12.49 -49.94
CA ASN A 9 49.76 11.24 -50.66
C ASN A 9 49.63 9.92 -49.90
N ILE A 10 48.57 9.16 -50.23
CA ILE A 10 48.61 7.94 -51.08
C ILE A 10 47.15 7.61 -51.43
N GLY A 11 46.81 7.61 -52.71
CA GLY A 11 45.55 7.05 -53.23
C GLY A 11 45.81 5.77 -54.03
N PRO A 12 44.81 4.91 -54.27
CA PRO A 12 44.85 3.93 -55.35
C PRO A 12 44.02 4.46 -56.53
N ASN A 13 44.70 4.94 -57.57
CA ASN A 13 44.05 5.42 -58.78
C ASN A 13 43.82 4.24 -59.74
N LEU A 14 42.54 3.96 -60.02
CA LEU A 14 42.08 3.19 -61.16
C LEU A 14 42.50 3.92 -62.44
N GLY A 15 43.22 3.24 -63.33
CA GLY A 15 43.69 3.80 -64.60
C GLY A 15 43.61 2.75 -65.71
N PHE A 16 42.42 2.61 -66.26
CA PHE A 16 42.15 1.99 -67.56
C PHE A 16 42.40 3.06 -68.64
N TYR A 17 43.28 2.85 -69.63
CA TYR A 17 43.16 3.47 -70.97
C TYR A 17 43.99 2.72 -72.04
N PRO A 18 43.54 2.67 -73.31
CA PRO A 18 44.18 1.97 -74.43
C PRO A 18 45.01 2.91 -75.33
N GLY A 19 45.80 2.39 -76.27
CA GLY A 19 46.34 3.20 -77.38
C GLY A 19 47.58 2.67 -78.10
N ASN A 20 47.42 2.41 -79.39
CA ASN A 20 48.43 2.01 -80.40
C ASN A 20 49.49 3.08 -80.70
N GLY A 21 50.66 2.63 -81.19
CA GLY A 21 51.27 3.18 -82.42
C GLY A 21 52.71 3.71 -82.38
N TYR A 22 53.58 3.07 -83.19
CA TYR A 22 54.74 3.62 -83.95
C TYR A 22 55.93 4.21 -83.13
N THR A 23 57.23 4.10 -83.45
CA THR A 23 58.00 3.93 -84.70
C THR A 23 59.49 3.62 -84.36
N SER A 24 60.15 2.90 -85.26
CA SER A 24 61.51 3.13 -85.79
C SER A 24 62.79 2.78 -84.99
N THR A 25 63.54 1.84 -85.59
CA THR A 25 64.95 1.96 -86.00
C THR A 25 66.06 1.83 -84.95
N THR A 26 66.79 0.70 -84.96
CA THR A 26 68.25 0.66 -85.28
C THR A 26 68.82 -0.78 -85.36
N ALA A 27 69.26 -1.13 -86.57
CA ALA A 27 70.42 -1.97 -86.98
C ALA A 27 70.78 -3.32 -86.30
N PRO A 28 70.94 -4.40 -87.10
CA PRO A 28 71.99 -5.41 -86.90
C PRO A 28 73.19 -5.13 -87.84
N ARG A 29 74.41 -5.21 -87.31
CA ARG A 29 75.66 -5.00 -88.04
C ARG A 29 76.37 -6.33 -88.29
N THR A 30 76.59 -6.60 -89.56
CA THR A 30 77.40 -7.66 -90.18
C THR A 30 78.88 -7.54 -89.84
N HIS A 31 79.65 -8.65 -89.90
CA HIS A 31 80.85 -8.80 -90.75
C HIS A 31 81.35 -10.28 -90.78
N ALA A 32 81.62 -10.77 -92.00
CA ALA A 32 82.67 -11.70 -92.49
C ALA A 32 82.84 -13.09 -91.81
N SER A 33 83.15 -14.19 -92.51
CA SER A 33 84.04 -14.36 -93.66
C SER A 33 83.72 -15.65 -94.43
N ALA A 34 83.88 -15.57 -95.75
CA ALA A 34 83.99 -16.69 -96.67
C ALA A 34 85.29 -17.48 -96.47
N ARG A 35 85.26 -18.79 -96.74
CA ARG A 35 86.37 -19.53 -97.38
C ARG A 35 85.78 -20.65 -98.25
N SER A 36 85.87 -20.43 -99.55
CA SER A 36 85.75 -21.45 -100.59
C SER A 36 86.94 -22.40 -100.55
N HIS A 37 86.71 -23.70 -100.52
CA HIS A 37 87.66 -24.67 -101.05
C HIS A 37 87.13 -25.25 -102.35
N ARG A 38 88.02 -25.19 -103.34
CA ARG A 38 87.83 -25.57 -104.74
C ARG A 38 87.65 -27.07 -104.85
N GLY A 39 86.94 -27.47 -105.90
CA GLY A 39 86.54 -28.84 -106.16
C GLY A 39 87.68 -29.80 -106.45
N ASP A 40 87.44 -31.04 -106.05
CA ASP A 40 87.97 -32.24 -106.70
C ASP A 40 86.79 -32.93 -107.40
N THR A 41 86.86 -33.00 -108.73
CA THR A 41 85.94 -33.78 -109.55
C THR A 41 86.23 -35.27 -109.36
N VAL A 42 85.39 -35.97 -108.59
CA VAL A 42 85.40 -37.43 -108.50
C VAL A 42 84.51 -38.00 -109.60
N VAL A 43 85.12 -38.63 -110.60
CA VAL A 43 84.42 -39.39 -111.65
C VAL A 43 83.86 -40.66 -111.03
N ILE A 44 82.56 -40.67 -110.73
CA ILE A 44 81.85 -41.87 -110.26
C ILE A 44 81.52 -42.74 -111.49
N SER A 45 82.13 -43.92 -111.54
CA SER A 45 81.83 -44.97 -112.52
C SER A 45 80.35 -45.36 -112.47
N ALA A 46 79.72 -45.58 -113.62
CA ALA A 46 78.32 -46.00 -113.73
C ALA A 46 77.97 -47.29 -112.94
N LEU A 47 78.97 -48.09 -112.57
CA LEU A 47 78.80 -49.25 -111.70
C LEU A 47 78.59 -48.88 -110.21
N ASN A 48 79.20 -47.78 -109.75
CA ASN A 48 79.01 -47.29 -108.37
C ASN A 48 77.62 -46.66 -108.16
N LEU A 49 77.04 -46.07 -109.21
CA LEU A 49 75.66 -45.57 -109.18
C LEU A 49 74.63 -46.70 -109.02
N LYS A 50 74.89 -47.87 -109.63
CA LYS A 50 74.03 -49.05 -109.52
C LYS A 50 74.08 -49.70 -108.13
N HIS A 51 75.25 -49.73 -107.50
CA HIS A 51 75.40 -50.24 -106.12
C HIS A 51 74.71 -49.33 -105.09
N LEU A 52 74.82 -48.01 -105.23
CA LEU A 52 74.16 -47.05 -104.34
C LEU A 52 72.63 -47.10 -104.42
N THR A 53 72.06 -47.36 -105.60
CA THR A 53 70.60 -47.53 -105.71
C THR A 53 70.07 -48.80 -105.03
N GLN A 54 70.87 -49.86 -104.87
CA GLN A 54 70.44 -51.09 -104.20
C GLN A 54 70.50 -51.00 -102.66
N GLU A 55 71.34 -50.15 -102.08
CA GLU A 55 71.39 -49.92 -100.62
C GLU A 55 70.28 -49.00 -100.11
N ILE A 56 69.69 -48.16 -100.96
CA ILE A 56 68.70 -47.15 -100.56
C ILE A 56 67.29 -47.75 -100.35
N ASP A 57 66.92 -48.83 -101.05
CA ASP A 57 65.52 -49.29 -101.09
C ASP A 57 65.19 -50.45 -100.12
N GLY A 58 66.15 -51.02 -99.38
CA GLY A 58 65.94 -52.26 -98.62
C GLY A 58 65.87 -52.19 -97.09
N ALA A 59 66.62 -51.30 -96.42
CA ALA A 59 66.90 -51.45 -94.98
C ALA A 59 66.26 -50.39 -94.05
N GLY A 60 65.69 -49.30 -94.58
CA GLY A 60 65.23 -48.15 -93.78
C GLY A 60 63.73 -48.08 -93.48
N VAL A 61 62.92 -49.03 -93.97
CA VAL A 61 61.45 -49.00 -93.83
C VAL A 61 61.01 -49.45 -92.42
N GLU A 62 61.66 -50.47 -91.86
CA GLU A 62 61.32 -50.98 -90.52
C GLU A 62 61.64 -49.98 -89.39
N GLU A 63 62.74 -49.25 -89.51
CA GLU A 63 63.19 -48.31 -88.49
C GLU A 63 62.29 -47.06 -88.44
N LYS A 64 61.86 -46.57 -89.62
CA LYS A 64 60.86 -45.49 -89.73
C LYS A 64 59.50 -45.91 -89.15
N LEU A 65 59.09 -47.17 -89.32
CA LEU A 65 57.86 -47.69 -88.75
C LEU A 65 57.92 -47.73 -87.21
N ARG A 66 59.06 -48.16 -86.62
CA ARG A 66 59.27 -48.14 -85.17
C ARG A 66 59.28 -46.72 -84.60
N ALA A 67 59.91 -45.77 -85.29
CA ALA A 67 59.91 -44.36 -84.88
C ALA A 67 58.50 -43.74 -84.90
N MET A 68 57.72 -44.02 -85.95
CA MET A 68 56.32 -43.57 -86.04
C MET A 68 55.45 -44.16 -84.93
N GLN A 69 55.62 -45.45 -84.62
CA GLN A 69 54.91 -46.11 -83.52
C GLN A 69 55.30 -45.54 -82.15
N LYS A 70 56.57 -45.19 -81.93
CA LYS A 70 57.02 -44.53 -80.69
C LYS A 70 56.41 -43.13 -80.55
N ALA A 71 56.46 -42.33 -81.62
CA ALA A 71 55.86 -40.98 -81.62
C ALA A 71 54.35 -41.02 -81.36
N ASP A 72 53.63 -41.98 -81.95
CA ASP A 72 52.20 -42.13 -81.71
C ASP A 72 51.89 -42.63 -80.29
N ARG A 73 52.75 -43.50 -79.73
CA ARG A 73 52.67 -43.91 -78.32
C ARG A 73 52.88 -42.73 -77.37
N ASP A 74 53.89 -41.89 -77.61
CA ASP A 74 54.19 -40.71 -76.79
C ASP A 74 53.08 -39.65 -76.92
N ARG A 75 52.52 -39.48 -78.12
CA ARG A 75 51.34 -38.63 -78.36
C ARG A 75 50.11 -39.13 -77.60
N ARG A 76 49.82 -40.44 -77.64
CA ARG A 76 48.70 -41.02 -76.89
C ARG A 76 48.93 -40.94 -75.38
N HIS A 77 50.16 -41.14 -74.92
CA HIS A 77 50.54 -41.01 -73.52
C HIS A 77 50.37 -39.57 -73.01
N THR A 78 50.81 -38.55 -73.77
CA THR A 78 50.60 -37.13 -73.41
C THR A 78 49.13 -36.75 -73.39
N LEU A 79 48.33 -37.17 -74.39
CA LEU A 79 46.88 -36.96 -74.39
C LEU A 79 46.20 -37.63 -73.19
N SER A 80 46.63 -38.84 -72.82
CA SER A 80 46.14 -39.54 -71.64
C SER A 80 46.52 -38.79 -70.35
N LYS A 81 47.76 -38.32 -70.21
CA LYS A 81 48.20 -37.55 -69.04
C LYS A 81 47.43 -36.24 -68.88
N ASN A 82 47.16 -35.54 -69.99
CA ASN A 82 46.35 -34.32 -69.98
C ASN A 82 44.90 -34.59 -69.57
N ARG A 83 44.29 -35.68 -70.06
CA ARG A 83 42.95 -36.10 -69.61
C ARG A 83 42.95 -36.45 -68.11
N ILE A 84 43.91 -37.24 -67.65
CA ILE A 84 44.05 -37.61 -66.22
C ILE A 84 44.27 -36.38 -65.33
N SER A 85 44.97 -35.34 -65.82
CA SER A 85 45.18 -34.10 -65.06
C SER A 85 43.88 -33.30 -64.81
N SER A 86 42.87 -33.51 -65.65
CA SER A 86 41.53 -32.92 -65.50
C SER A 86 40.56 -33.81 -64.69
N TRP A 87 40.99 -34.98 -64.24
CA TRP A 87 40.15 -35.88 -63.47
C TRP A 87 40.20 -35.56 -61.98
N ASP A 88 39.07 -35.11 -61.46
CA ASP A 88 38.92 -34.73 -60.06
C ASP A 88 38.99 -35.91 -59.08
N ASN A 89 38.77 -37.13 -59.57
CA ASN A 89 38.78 -38.36 -58.77
C ASN A 89 40.17 -38.99 -58.62
N THR A 90 41.23 -38.32 -59.09
CA THR A 90 42.63 -38.76 -58.88
C THR A 90 43.14 -38.25 -57.52
N VAL A 91 44.14 -38.92 -56.92
CA VAL A 91 44.73 -38.48 -55.63
C VAL A 91 45.22 -37.02 -55.69
N LEU A 92 45.79 -36.60 -56.82
CA LEU A 92 46.22 -35.22 -57.05
C LEU A 92 45.02 -34.26 -57.21
N GLY A 93 43.96 -34.67 -57.92
CA GLY A 93 42.70 -33.92 -58.02
C GLY A 93 42.03 -33.70 -56.66
N LEU A 94 41.92 -34.77 -55.84
CA LEU A 94 41.40 -34.68 -54.47
C LEU A 94 42.25 -33.73 -53.60
N ARG A 95 43.58 -33.78 -53.71
CA ARG A 95 44.47 -32.86 -52.97
C ARG A 95 44.26 -31.40 -53.41
N ARG A 96 44.14 -31.14 -54.71
CA ARG A 96 43.84 -29.80 -55.25
C ARG A 96 42.50 -29.29 -54.73
N ARG A 97 41.45 -30.11 -54.78
CA ARG A 97 40.12 -29.76 -54.27
C ARG A 97 40.13 -29.48 -52.76
N ARG A 98 40.87 -30.27 -51.97
CA ARG A 98 41.03 -30.00 -50.51
C ARG A 98 41.79 -28.70 -50.24
N LEU A 99 42.82 -28.38 -51.04
CA LEU A 99 43.54 -27.12 -50.91
C LEU A 99 42.66 -25.93 -51.29
N GLN A 100 41.92 -26.03 -52.40
CA GLN A 100 40.95 -25.00 -52.81
C GLN A 100 39.85 -24.81 -51.76
N ALA A 101 39.23 -25.89 -51.28
CA ALA A 101 38.23 -25.79 -50.22
C ALA A 101 38.80 -25.18 -48.92
N ARG A 102 40.09 -25.39 -48.64
CA ARG A 102 40.76 -24.76 -47.50
C ARG A 102 41.01 -23.27 -47.75
N THR A 103 41.45 -22.87 -48.94
CA THR A 103 41.61 -21.45 -49.28
C THR A 103 40.27 -20.74 -49.27
N ASP A 104 39.24 -21.32 -49.89
CA ASP A 104 37.88 -20.75 -49.92
C ASP A 104 37.32 -20.56 -48.51
N ARG A 105 37.60 -21.51 -47.59
CA ARG A 105 37.23 -21.39 -46.18
C ARG A 105 37.99 -20.28 -45.46
N ILE A 106 39.30 -20.16 -45.69
CA ILE A 106 40.11 -19.10 -45.08
C ILE A 106 39.66 -17.73 -45.59
N ASP A 107 39.43 -17.60 -46.89
CA ASP A 107 38.96 -16.37 -47.52
C ASP A 107 37.57 -15.98 -47.00
N ALA A 108 36.67 -16.95 -46.79
CA ALA A 108 35.37 -16.71 -46.17
C ALA A 108 35.52 -16.26 -44.70
N ASP A 109 36.35 -16.95 -43.91
CA ASP A 109 36.61 -16.59 -42.50
C ASP A 109 37.22 -15.17 -42.39
N GLU A 110 38.07 -14.76 -43.33
CA GLU A 110 38.63 -13.40 -43.38
C GLU A 110 37.59 -12.35 -43.78
N GLN A 111 36.72 -12.64 -44.75
CA GLN A 111 35.61 -11.76 -45.12
C GLN A 111 34.65 -11.53 -43.95
N ASP A 112 34.35 -12.57 -43.18
CA ASP A 112 33.51 -12.48 -41.98
C ASP A 112 34.17 -11.61 -40.90
N ARG A 113 35.48 -11.77 -40.67
CA ARG A 113 36.23 -10.89 -39.75
C ARG A 113 36.19 -9.43 -40.19
N LEU A 114 36.42 -9.17 -41.48
CA LEU A 114 36.35 -7.82 -42.03
C LEU A 114 34.94 -7.23 -41.92
N ALA A 115 33.89 -8.04 -42.06
CA ALA A 115 32.51 -7.59 -41.87
C ALA A 115 32.24 -7.21 -40.40
N VAL A 116 32.71 -8.01 -39.44
CA VAL A 116 32.62 -7.72 -38.01
C VAL A 116 33.37 -6.43 -37.66
N ASP A 117 34.59 -6.26 -38.16
CA ASP A 117 35.39 -5.05 -37.91
C ASP A 117 34.71 -3.79 -38.48
N ARG A 118 34.12 -3.88 -39.68
CA ARG A 118 33.33 -2.78 -40.26
C ARG A 118 32.10 -2.45 -39.41
N ALA A 119 31.38 -3.46 -38.94
CA ALA A 119 30.19 -3.27 -38.10
C ALA A 119 30.56 -2.66 -36.74
N TYR A 120 31.65 -3.11 -36.12
CA TYR A 120 32.16 -2.55 -34.87
C TYR A 120 32.61 -1.10 -35.07
N ALA A 121 33.37 -0.81 -36.13
CA ALA A 121 33.79 0.55 -36.46
C ALA A 121 32.59 1.49 -36.72
N ALA A 122 31.53 0.99 -37.37
CA ALA A 122 30.31 1.77 -37.57
C ALA A 122 29.60 2.08 -36.24
N LYS A 123 29.46 1.09 -35.35
CA LYS A 123 28.88 1.29 -34.02
C LYS A 123 29.68 2.28 -33.18
N GLU A 124 31.00 2.19 -33.21
CA GLU A 124 31.87 3.09 -32.44
C GLU A 124 31.82 4.52 -32.98
N ARG A 125 31.73 4.69 -34.31
CA ARG A 125 31.48 6.01 -34.92
C ARG A 125 30.13 6.58 -34.49
N ALA A 126 29.07 5.77 -34.47
CA ALA A 126 27.75 6.20 -34.02
C ALA A 126 27.78 6.63 -32.55
N ARG A 127 28.37 5.81 -31.66
CA ARG A 127 28.56 6.17 -30.24
C ARG A 127 29.34 7.46 -30.07
N ARG A 128 30.43 7.63 -30.83
CA ARG A 128 31.21 8.86 -30.81
C ARG A 128 30.38 10.06 -31.26
N GLN A 129 29.57 9.92 -32.30
CA GLN A 129 28.66 10.97 -32.77
C GLN A 129 27.62 11.32 -31.70
N GLU A 130 26.97 10.33 -31.09
CA GLU A 130 26.01 10.53 -29.99
C GLU A 130 26.65 11.25 -28.79
N CYS A 131 27.86 10.84 -28.39
CA CYS A 131 28.61 11.51 -27.33
C CYS A 131 28.93 12.97 -27.68
N ILE A 132 29.35 13.24 -28.92
CA ILE A 132 29.60 14.60 -29.40
C ILE A 132 28.32 15.44 -29.42
N GLU A 133 27.21 14.88 -29.91
CA GLU A 133 25.92 15.56 -29.93
C GLU A 133 25.40 15.87 -28.53
N ARG A 134 25.52 14.91 -27.61
CA ARG A 134 25.17 15.13 -26.19
C ARG A 134 26.02 16.23 -25.59
N ALA A 135 27.34 16.22 -25.83
CA ALA A 135 28.23 17.28 -25.37
C ALA A 135 27.83 18.64 -25.95
N LYS A 136 27.49 18.72 -27.24
CA LYS A 136 26.99 19.95 -27.89
C LYS A 136 25.67 20.44 -27.25
N ARG A 137 24.73 19.55 -26.97
CA ARG A 137 23.46 19.90 -26.30
C ARG A 137 23.70 20.44 -24.90
N LEU A 138 24.60 19.82 -24.13
CA LEU A 138 24.95 20.29 -22.79
C LEU A 138 25.65 21.65 -22.84
N GLN A 139 26.60 21.85 -23.75
CA GLN A 139 27.26 23.14 -23.95
C GLN A 139 26.26 24.24 -24.37
N TYR A 140 25.32 23.91 -25.25
CA TYR A 140 24.26 24.84 -25.65
C TYR A 140 23.33 25.19 -24.49
N ALA A 141 22.90 24.20 -23.70
CA ALA A 141 22.10 24.40 -22.50
C ALA A 141 22.82 25.24 -21.43
N GLU A 142 24.15 25.15 -21.38
CA GLU A 142 24.98 25.89 -20.44
C GLU A 142 25.12 27.39 -20.79
N THR A 143 24.79 27.79 -22.02
CA THR A 143 24.83 29.20 -22.43
C THR A 143 23.83 30.05 -21.64
N ASP A 144 24.26 31.25 -21.24
CA ASP A 144 23.47 32.11 -20.34
C ASP A 144 22.10 32.50 -20.93
N LEU A 145 22.02 32.73 -22.24
CA LEU A 145 20.76 33.01 -22.94
C LEU A 145 19.78 31.84 -22.77
N VAL A 146 20.26 30.61 -22.91
CA VAL A 146 19.45 29.41 -22.78
C VAL A 146 19.07 29.19 -21.31
N LYS A 147 19.96 29.43 -20.35
CA LYS A 147 19.62 29.38 -18.92
C LYS A 147 18.56 30.40 -18.52
N GLN A 148 18.68 31.64 -19.00
CA GLN A 148 17.67 32.67 -18.77
C GLN A 148 16.33 32.28 -19.40
N PHE A 149 16.35 31.69 -20.60
CA PHE A 149 15.14 31.15 -21.23
C PHE A 149 14.52 30.02 -20.40
N HIS A 150 15.30 29.03 -19.95
CA HIS A 150 14.81 27.95 -19.08
C HIS A 150 14.23 28.48 -17.77
N SER A 151 14.85 29.50 -17.16
CA SER A 151 14.32 30.17 -15.97
C SER A 151 12.94 30.79 -16.24
N LYS A 152 12.74 31.43 -17.40
CA LYS A 152 11.43 31.97 -17.82
C LYS A 152 10.40 30.86 -18.09
N VAL A 153 10.82 29.74 -18.68
CA VAL A 153 9.95 28.58 -18.91
C VAL A 153 9.46 28.02 -17.57
N VAL A 154 10.36 27.82 -16.60
CA VAL A 154 10.00 27.37 -15.25
C VAL A 154 9.06 28.38 -14.58
N LEU A 155 9.30 29.69 -14.72
CA LEU A 155 8.40 30.71 -14.21
C LEU A 155 7.01 30.62 -14.86
N PHE A 156 6.94 30.43 -16.18
CA PHE A 156 5.66 30.26 -16.88
C PHE A 156 4.90 29.01 -16.39
N GLU A 157 5.59 27.88 -16.21
CA GLU A 157 4.99 26.64 -15.69
C GLU A 157 4.46 26.83 -14.26
N THR A 158 5.22 27.47 -13.39
CA THR A 158 4.78 27.75 -12.00
C THR A 158 3.58 28.70 -11.94
N LEU A 159 3.52 29.72 -12.81
CA LEU A 159 2.36 30.60 -12.93
C LEU A 159 1.13 29.84 -13.41
N ARG A 160 1.28 28.99 -14.43
CA ARG A 160 0.19 28.13 -14.91
C ARG A 160 -0.31 27.17 -13.83
N GLU A 161 0.61 26.57 -13.06
CA GLU A 161 0.23 25.72 -11.93
C GLU A 161 -0.53 26.52 -10.87
N ARG A 162 -0.07 27.75 -10.58
CA ARG A 162 -0.72 28.64 -9.62
C ARG A 162 -2.15 28.97 -10.05
N ASP A 163 -2.38 29.23 -11.33
CA ASP A 163 -3.72 29.49 -11.87
C ASP A 163 -4.64 28.27 -11.71
N MET A 164 -4.14 27.07 -12.02
CA MET A 164 -4.88 25.82 -11.79
C MET A 164 -5.23 25.62 -10.30
N GLN A 165 -4.29 25.91 -9.39
CA GLN A 165 -4.55 25.85 -7.95
C GLN A 165 -5.62 26.87 -7.50
N LEU A 166 -5.62 28.08 -8.08
CA LEU A 166 -6.63 29.10 -7.80
C LEU A 166 -8.01 28.68 -8.30
N GLU A 167 -8.10 28.10 -9.50
CA GLU A 167 -9.35 27.55 -10.04
C GLU A 167 -9.87 26.42 -9.15
N MET A 168 -9.02 25.47 -8.78
CA MET A 168 -9.37 24.39 -7.85
C MET A 168 -9.89 24.94 -6.52
N LYS A 169 -9.22 25.95 -5.95
CA LYS A 169 -9.67 26.61 -4.72
C LYS A 169 -11.04 27.27 -4.87
N LYS A 170 -11.33 27.91 -6.02
CA LYS A 170 -12.65 28.46 -6.32
C LYS A 170 -13.72 27.38 -6.38
N HIS A 171 -13.43 26.23 -7.01
CA HIS A 171 -14.34 25.10 -7.08
C HIS A 171 -14.64 24.50 -5.71
N VAL A 172 -13.61 24.29 -4.88
CA VAL A 172 -13.77 23.80 -3.49
C VAL A 172 -14.62 24.78 -2.68
N ALA A 173 -14.30 26.07 -2.71
CA ALA A 173 -15.08 27.08 -2.00
C ALA A 173 -16.54 27.18 -2.50
N GLY A 174 -16.78 26.94 -3.80
CA GLY A 174 -18.13 26.85 -4.37
C GLY A 174 -18.90 25.63 -3.87
N ALA A 175 -18.24 24.47 -3.79
CA ALA A 175 -18.83 23.24 -3.27
C ALA A 175 -19.13 23.34 -1.76
N GLU A 176 -18.21 23.89 -0.97
CA GLU A 176 -18.42 24.16 0.46
C GLU A 176 -19.63 25.07 0.68
N LYS A 177 -19.74 26.17 -0.07
CA LYS A 177 -20.94 27.04 0.00
C LYS A 177 -22.22 26.29 -0.36
N ALA A 178 -22.19 25.40 -1.35
CA ALA A 178 -23.36 24.60 -1.70
C ALA A 178 -23.76 23.65 -0.56
N ILE A 179 -22.78 23.00 0.08
CA ILE A 179 -23.00 22.15 1.26
C ILE A 179 -23.57 22.98 2.41
N ASP A 180 -22.97 24.13 2.73
CA ASP A 180 -23.45 25.03 3.78
C ASP A 180 -24.88 25.50 3.53
N MET A 181 -25.23 25.82 2.28
CA MET A 181 -26.60 26.16 1.90
C MET A 181 -27.56 24.99 2.11
N THR A 182 -27.18 23.76 1.76
CA THR A 182 -28.03 22.58 2.03
C THR A 182 -28.22 22.36 3.52
N PHE A 183 -27.17 22.54 4.33
CA PHE A 183 -27.25 22.45 5.79
C PHE A 183 -28.16 23.54 6.37
N PHE A 184 -28.02 24.78 5.89
CA PHE A 184 -28.88 25.89 6.28
C PHE A 184 -30.35 25.63 5.95
N HIS A 185 -30.65 25.12 4.75
CA HIS A 185 -32.01 24.76 4.36
C HIS A 185 -32.58 23.61 5.21
N ALA A 186 -31.77 22.59 5.51
CA ALA A 186 -32.19 21.49 6.38
C ALA A 186 -32.49 21.97 7.79
N ALA A 187 -31.62 22.80 8.38
CA ALA A 187 -31.81 23.40 9.69
C ALA A 187 -33.06 24.31 9.73
N ALA A 188 -33.25 25.15 8.71
CA ALA A 188 -34.44 26.00 8.59
C ALA A 188 -35.73 25.17 8.49
N ALA A 189 -35.72 24.07 7.74
CA ALA A 189 -36.84 23.15 7.65
C ALA A 189 -37.14 22.44 8.98
N GLU A 190 -36.10 22.08 9.73
CA GLU A 190 -36.26 21.48 11.08
C GLU A 190 -36.86 22.48 12.06
N ILE A 191 -36.37 23.73 12.08
CA ILE A 191 -36.94 24.81 12.89
C ILE A 191 -38.40 25.04 12.51
N ALA A 192 -38.73 25.09 11.22
CA ALA A 192 -40.11 25.25 10.76
C ALA A 192 -41.02 24.10 11.21
N ARG A 193 -40.53 22.85 11.15
CA ARG A 193 -41.25 21.68 11.68
C ARG A 193 -41.44 21.74 13.19
N GLY A 194 -40.42 22.18 13.93
CA GLY A 194 -40.50 22.42 15.38
C GLY A 194 -41.59 23.43 15.71
N ASN A 195 -41.53 24.61 15.08
CA ASN A 195 -42.52 25.67 15.25
C ASN A 195 -43.95 25.21 14.90
N ALA A 196 -44.11 24.40 13.85
CA ALA A 196 -45.41 23.85 13.47
C ALA A 196 -45.98 22.89 14.53
N LYS A 197 -45.13 22.04 15.12
CA LYS A 197 -45.52 21.15 16.23
C LYS A 197 -45.90 21.95 17.47
N ASP A 198 -45.12 22.97 17.82
CA ASP A 198 -45.41 23.84 18.97
C ASP A 198 -46.72 24.60 18.77
N MET A 199 -46.98 25.10 17.55
CA MET A 199 -48.24 25.74 17.20
C MET A 199 -49.42 24.77 17.31
N GLN A 200 -49.27 23.52 16.85
CA GLN A 200 -50.30 22.49 17.01
C GLN A 200 -50.57 22.15 18.48
N ALA A 201 -49.51 22.02 19.29
CA ALA A 201 -49.64 21.76 20.72
C ALA A 201 -50.38 22.89 21.45
N GLU A 202 -50.09 24.15 21.10
CA GLU A 202 -50.80 25.30 21.68
C GLU A 202 -52.26 25.37 21.24
N ILE A 203 -52.56 25.04 19.98
CA ILE A 203 -53.95 24.92 19.49
C ILE A 203 -54.70 23.81 20.26
N GLU A 204 -54.09 22.64 20.45
CA GLU A 204 -54.69 21.54 21.22
C GLU A 204 -54.92 21.92 22.67
N LYS A 205 -53.94 22.56 23.31
CA LYS A 205 -54.06 23.07 24.68
C LYS A 205 -55.20 24.08 24.79
N ARG A 206 -55.34 24.98 23.81
CA ARG A 206 -56.46 25.94 23.74
C ARG A 206 -57.80 25.23 23.55
N LYS A 207 -57.88 24.22 22.67
CA LYS A 207 -59.09 23.38 22.49
C LYS A 207 -59.48 22.69 23.80
N ARG A 208 -58.51 22.09 24.51
CA ARG A 208 -58.75 21.47 25.83
C ARG A 208 -59.24 22.50 26.84
N GLY A 209 -58.64 23.69 26.88
CA GLY A 209 -59.09 24.80 27.73
C GLY A 209 -60.55 25.21 27.47
N VAL A 210 -60.93 25.36 26.20
CA VAL A 210 -62.32 25.68 25.80
C VAL A 210 -63.28 24.54 26.16
N LEU A 211 -62.89 23.28 25.95
CA LEU A 211 -63.72 22.13 26.34
C LEU A 211 -63.96 22.11 27.86
N VAL A 212 -62.92 22.31 28.66
CA VAL A 212 -63.05 22.39 30.13
C VAL A 212 -63.96 23.55 30.53
N GLN A 213 -63.78 24.72 29.92
CA GLN A 213 -64.63 25.89 30.16
C GLN A 213 -66.11 25.61 29.84
N ASN A 214 -66.40 24.95 28.72
CA ASN A 214 -67.76 24.58 28.32
C ASN A 214 -68.39 23.59 29.31
N VAL A 215 -67.65 22.59 29.76
CA VAL A 215 -68.12 21.63 30.77
C VAL A 215 -68.41 22.33 32.10
N GLN A 216 -67.55 23.26 32.53
CA GLN A 216 -67.78 24.05 33.74
C GLN A 216 -69.03 24.94 33.62
N LEU A 217 -69.27 25.54 32.46
CA LEU A 217 -70.50 26.31 32.20
C LEU A 217 -71.74 25.43 32.25
N GLN A 218 -71.70 24.23 31.67
CA GLN A 218 -72.81 23.26 31.73
C GLN A 218 -73.08 22.82 33.17
N GLN A 219 -72.04 22.49 33.94
CA GLN A 219 -72.18 22.15 35.36
C GLN A 219 -72.77 23.30 36.19
N ALA A 220 -72.38 24.54 35.90
CA ALA A 220 -72.95 25.71 36.55
C ALA A 220 -74.43 25.94 36.19
N GLN A 221 -74.81 25.70 34.93
CA GLN A 221 -76.21 25.75 34.49
C GLN A 221 -77.05 24.65 35.14
N GLU A 222 -76.53 23.42 35.20
CA GLU A 222 -77.18 22.29 35.89
C GLU A 222 -77.35 22.56 37.38
N LYS A 223 -76.32 23.11 38.04
CA LYS A 223 -76.39 23.51 39.45
C LYS A 223 -77.49 24.56 39.67
N ARG A 224 -77.56 25.60 38.83
CA ARG A 224 -78.63 26.61 38.90
C ARG A 224 -80.01 26.02 38.66
N ALA A 225 -80.15 25.10 37.70
CA ALA A 225 -81.42 24.43 37.44
C ALA A 225 -81.85 23.55 38.62
N ARG A 226 -80.90 22.89 39.29
CA ARG A 226 -81.16 22.12 40.51
C ARG A 226 -81.58 23.03 41.66
N GLU A 227 -80.85 24.12 41.89
CA GLU A 227 -81.18 25.13 42.91
C GLU A 227 -82.57 25.74 42.66
N ALA A 228 -82.94 26.01 41.41
CA ALA A 228 -84.27 26.49 41.05
C ALA A 228 -85.38 25.47 41.38
N ARG A 229 -85.16 24.18 41.11
CA ARG A 229 -86.11 23.10 41.49
C ARG A 229 -86.25 22.96 43.01
N GLU A 230 -85.13 23.08 43.74
CA GLU A 230 -85.12 23.04 45.20
C GLU A 230 -85.83 24.29 45.79
N ALA A 231 -85.68 25.47 45.16
CA ALA A 231 -86.39 26.68 45.53
C ALA A 231 -87.91 26.57 45.27
N GLU A 232 -88.34 26.04 44.12
CA GLU A 232 -89.77 25.79 43.85
C GLU A 232 -90.38 24.81 44.87
N GLN A 233 -89.65 23.76 45.25
CA GLN A 233 -90.10 22.83 46.29
C GLN A 233 -90.19 23.50 47.66
N ASN A 234 -89.21 24.33 48.03
CA ASN A 234 -89.26 25.08 49.29
C ASN A 234 -90.39 26.11 49.30
N ASP A 235 -90.63 26.85 48.21
CA ASP A 235 -91.72 27.81 48.11
C ASP A 235 -93.10 27.16 48.24
N THR A 236 -93.27 25.91 47.75
CA THR A 236 -94.52 25.15 47.95
C THR A 236 -94.69 24.66 49.39
N LEU A 237 -93.61 24.31 50.10
CA LEU A 237 -93.66 23.87 51.49
C LEU A 237 -93.83 25.06 52.45
N GLU A 238 -93.13 26.17 52.21
CA GLU A 238 -93.20 27.38 53.03
C GLU A 238 -94.57 28.07 52.93
N ASN A 239 -95.18 28.09 51.73
CA ASN A 239 -96.56 28.57 51.58
C ASN A 239 -97.60 27.69 52.29
N THR A 240 -97.34 26.40 52.53
CA THR A 240 -98.28 25.54 53.28
C THR A 240 -98.13 25.65 54.81
N LEU A 241 -96.96 26.06 55.31
CA LEU A 241 -96.67 26.17 56.75
C LEU A 241 -96.96 27.57 57.33
N ILE A 242 -96.90 28.62 56.51
CA ILE A 242 -97.14 30.01 56.97
C ILE A 242 -98.64 30.32 57.08
N THR A 243 -99.52 29.64 56.33
CA THR A 243 -100.98 29.89 56.39
C THR A 243 -101.68 29.24 57.60
N SER A 244 -101.12 28.19 58.22
CA SER A 244 -101.77 27.49 59.34
C SER A 244 -101.27 27.89 60.73
N SER A 245 -100.13 28.57 60.85
CA SER A 245 -99.51 28.87 62.16
C SER A 245 -99.79 30.29 62.68
N HIS A 246 -100.22 31.23 61.84
CA HIS A 246 -100.49 32.62 62.26
C HIS A 246 -101.90 32.89 62.79
N PHE A 247 -102.88 32.00 62.57
CA PHE A 247 -104.27 32.20 63.02
C PHE A 247 -104.59 31.58 64.40
N ALA A 248 -103.70 30.80 65.00
CA ALA A 248 -103.97 30.06 66.25
C ALA A 248 -103.32 30.65 67.52
N SER A 249 -102.41 31.63 67.42
CA SER A 249 -101.65 32.15 68.58
C SER A 249 -102.04 33.56 69.03
N ALA A 250 -103.14 34.14 68.54
CA ALA A 250 -103.48 35.54 68.81
C ALA A 250 -104.68 35.76 69.77
N GLU A 251 -105.38 34.73 70.26
CA GLU A 251 -106.71 34.92 70.88
C GLU A 251 -106.91 34.48 72.35
N ALA A 252 -105.86 34.21 73.13
CA ALA A 252 -106.07 33.90 74.55
C ALA A 252 -104.86 34.21 75.43
N THR A 253 -104.86 35.36 76.13
CA THR A 253 -104.38 35.48 77.54
C THR A 253 -104.38 36.92 78.09
N LEU A 254 -105.52 37.62 78.25
CA LEU A 254 -105.46 38.92 78.99
C LEU A 254 -106.57 39.32 80.01
N PRO A 255 -107.71 38.62 80.21
CA PRO A 255 -108.63 39.04 81.30
C PRO A 255 -108.99 37.98 82.35
N ARG A 256 -108.19 36.90 82.52
CA ARG A 256 -108.52 35.80 83.48
C ARG A 256 -107.80 35.85 84.84
N LYS A 257 -106.83 36.75 85.04
CA LYS A 257 -105.95 36.74 86.24
C LYS A 257 -106.27 37.77 87.35
N ARG A 258 -107.24 38.66 87.17
CA ARG A 258 -107.55 39.72 88.18
C ARG A 258 -108.84 39.50 88.99
N ALA A 259 -109.76 38.63 88.56
CA ALA A 259 -111.00 38.34 89.30
C ALA A 259 -110.87 37.21 90.35
N GLN A 260 -109.82 36.37 90.27
CA GLN A 260 -109.64 35.20 91.15
C GLN A 260 -109.03 35.53 92.52
N GLN A 261 -108.38 36.68 92.70
CA GLN A 261 -107.65 36.99 93.95
C GLN A 261 -108.51 37.59 95.07
N ALA A 262 -109.70 38.11 94.76
CA ALA A 262 -110.58 38.72 95.77
C ALA A 262 -111.58 37.71 96.39
N ALA A 263 -112.07 36.73 95.62
CA ALA A 263 -112.97 35.68 96.13
C ALA A 263 -112.25 34.61 96.99
N PHE A 264 -110.93 34.45 96.79
CA PHE A 264 -110.11 33.44 97.47
C PHE A 264 -109.86 33.73 98.95
N ARG A 265 -109.80 35.00 99.36
CA ARG A 265 -109.42 35.38 100.74
C ARG A 265 -110.57 35.25 101.76
N ALA A 266 -111.82 35.38 101.33
CA ALA A 266 -112.99 35.24 102.21
C ALA A 266 -113.41 33.76 102.41
N GLN A 267 -113.08 32.89 101.45
CA GLN A 267 -113.38 31.45 101.49
C GLN A 267 -112.38 30.66 102.36
N LEU A 268 -111.14 31.16 102.50
CA LEU A 268 -110.06 30.50 103.24
C LEU A 268 -110.33 30.43 104.77
N ALA A 269 -110.99 31.43 105.35
CA ALA A 269 -111.22 31.50 106.79
C ALA A 269 -112.34 30.57 107.30
N ARG A 270 -113.31 30.21 106.44
CA ARG A 270 -114.37 29.23 106.77
C ARG A 270 -113.98 27.79 106.42
N GLN A 271 -113.07 27.59 105.46
CA GLN A 271 -112.61 26.26 105.08
C GLN A 271 -111.63 25.62 106.06
N GLN A 272 -110.87 26.41 106.84
CA GLN A 272 -109.86 25.85 107.75
C GLN A 272 -110.46 25.12 108.96
N HIS A 273 -111.68 25.47 109.39
CA HIS A 273 -112.33 24.79 110.51
C HIS A 273 -113.11 23.54 110.08
N ASP A 274 -113.76 23.58 108.91
CA ASP A 274 -114.52 22.47 108.35
C ASP A 274 -113.66 21.41 107.64
N ALA A 275 -112.43 21.76 107.21
CA ALA A 275 -111.51 20.81 106.59
C ALA A 275 -110.94 19.79 107.58
N ALA A 276 -110.71 20.19 108.84
CA ALA A 276 -110.14 19.28 109.85
C ALA A 276 -111.10 18.13 110.22
N THR A 277 -112.41 18.40 110.24
CA THR A 277 -113.43 17.41 110.61
C THR A 277 -113.89 16.53 109.43
N ARG A 278 -113.78 17.02 108.20
CA ARG A 278 -114.06 16.23 106.97
C ARG A 278 -112.87 15.38 106.51
N ALA A 279 -111.63 15.76 106.81
CA ALA A 279 -110.45 14.97 106.44
C ALA A 279 -110.40 13.61 107.16
N ALA A 280 -110.72 13.59 108.47
CA ALA A 280 -110.69 12.36 109.27
C ALA A 280 -111.76 11.33 108.87
N THR A 281 -112.91 11.79 108.36
CA THR A 281 -114.00 10.92 107.89
C THR A 281 -113.82 10.49 106.42
N ALA A 282 -113.15 11.29 105.60
CA ALA A 282 -112.83 10.97 104.21
C ALA A 282 -111.73 9.89 104.08
N GLU A 283 -110.70 9.89 104.94
CA GLU A 283 -109.62 8.88 104.87
C GLU A 283 -110.12 7.45 105.08
N GLN A 284 -111.10 7.24 105.98
CA GLN A 284 -111.65 5.90 106.23
C GLN A 284 -112.51 5.38 105.07
N VAL A 285 -113.21 6.27 104.35
CA VAL A 285 -113.99 5.91 103.15
C VAL A 285 -113.09 5.68 101.94
N GLU A 286 -112.02 6.46 101.79
CA GLU A 286 -111.03 6.31 100.72
C GLU A 286 -110.22 5.02 100.86
N LEU A 287 -109.84 4.60 102.08
CA LEU A 287 -109.20 3.31 102.30
C LEU A 287 -110.07 2.12 101.85
N HIS A 288 -111.37 2.16 102.13
CA HIS A 288 -112.31 1.11 101.71
C HIS A 288 -112.57 1.14 100.19
N ARG A 289 -112.62 2.33 99.56
CA ARG A 289 -112.74 2.47 98.10
C ARG A 289 -111.46 2.07 97.38
N ALA A 290 -110.28 2.35 97.92
CA ALA A 290 -109.00 1.95 97.35
C ALA A 290 -108.86 0.43 97.28
N GLN A 291 -109.22 -0.29 98.35
CA GLN A 291 -109.22 -1.76 98.37
C GLN A 291 -110.20 -2.35 97.34
N ALA A 292 -111.38 -1.75 97.19
CA ALA A 292 -112.34 -2.17 96.15
C ALA A 292 -111.84 -1.88 94.73
N ALA A 293 -111.22 -0.72 94.50
CA ALA A 293 -110.64 -0.30 93.23
C ALA A 293 -109.46 -1.21 92.82
N ASP A 294 -108.58 -1.56 93.74
CA ASP A 294 -107.43 -2.44 93.49
C ASP A 294 -107.89 -3.85 93.07
N SER A 295 -108.95 -4.38 93.72
CA SER A 295 -109.53 -5.69 93.35
C SER A 295 -110.21 -5.68 91.96
N TRP A 296 -110.66 -4.51 91.49
CA TRP A 296 -111.26 -4.33 90.17
C TRP A 296 -110.20 -4.12 89.08
N VAL A 297 -109.17 -3.30 89.37
CA VAL A 297 -108.02 -3.08 88.50
C VAL A 297 -107.24 -4.37 88.28
N ALA A 298 -107.06 -5.19 89.33
CA ALA A 298 -106.42 -6.51 89.20
C ALA A 298 -107.20 -7.44 88.26
N ARG A 299 -108.54 -7.48 88.35
CA ARG A 299 -109.40 -8.24 87.43
C ARG A 299 -109.34 -7.72 85.99
N LYS A 300 -109.33 -6.40 85.80
CA LYS A 300 -109.26 -5.80 84.46
C LYS A 300 -107.88 -5.96 83.81
N ARG A 301 -106.79 -5.91 84.58
CA ARG A 301 -105.44 -6.23 84.09
C ARG A 301 -105.35 -7.66 83.56
N LEU A 302 -105.96 -8.64 84.24
CA LEU A 302 -106.03 -10.03 83.79
C LEU A 302 -106.86 -10.20 82.50
N GLN A 303 -107.99 -9.49 82.36
CA GLN A 303 -108.78 -9.50 81.10
C GLN A 303 -108.02 -8.87 79.92
N VAL A 304 -107.30 -7.76 80.15
CA VAL A 304 -106.51 -7.08 79.10
C VAL A 304 -105.28 -7.90 78.72
N ALA A 305 -104.64 -8.59 79.66
CA ALA A 305 -103.52 -9.49 79.38
C ALA A 305 -103.93 -10.64 78.46
N LYS A 306 -105.03 -11.33 78.76
CA LYS A 306 -105.56 -12.40 77.88
C LYS A 306 -105.97 -11.90 76.50
N LYS A 307 -106.52 -10.68 76.39
CA LYS A 307 -106.88 -10.09 75.09
C LYS A 307 -105.64 -9.74 74.25
N LYS A 308 -104.57 -9.25 74.88
CA LYS A 308 -103.29 -8.96 74.20
C LYS A 308 -102.58 -10.23 73.72
N GLU A 309 -102.68 -11.33 74.46
CA GLU A 309 -102.10 -12.62 74.08
C GLU A 309 -102.78 -13.17 72.80
N LEU A 310 -104.11 -13.11 72.73
CA LEU A 310 -104.87 -13.52 71.52
C LEU A 310 -104.59 -12.62 70.31
N GLU A 311 -104.39 -11.31 70.51
CA GLU A 311 -104.01 -10.38 69.43
C GLU A 311 -102.58 -10.60 68.92
N LEU A 312 -101.65 -10.98 69.81
CA LEU A 312 -100.27 -11.35 69.46
C LEU A 312 -100.25 -12.63 68.62
N GLU A 313 -101.03 -13.65 68.98
CA GLU A 313 -101.16 -14.87 68.18
C GLU A 313 -101.77 -14.62 66.80
N HIS A 314 -102.79 -13.75 66.71
CA HIS A 314 -103.39 -13.37 65.43
C HIS A 314 -102.41 -12.61 64.53
N LYS A 315 -101.61 -11.70 65.10
CA LYS A 315 -100.56 -10.97 64.36
C LYS A 315 -99.41 -11.89 63.94
N ALA A 316 -99.03 -12.85 64.78
CA ALA A 316 -98.02 -13.85 64.44
C ALA A 316 -98.47 -14.77 63.29
N ARG A 317 -99.74 -15.21 63.28
CA ARG A 317 -100.32 -16.00 62.17
C ARG A 317 -100.43 -15.19 60.88
N ALA A 318 -100.78 -13.90 60.96
CA ALA A 318 -100.82 -13.00 59.80
C ALA A 318 -99.42 -12.71 59.22
N SER A 319 -98.41 -12.55 60.10
CA SER A 319 -97.01 -12.39 59.69
C SER A 319 -96.48 -13.64 58.99
N LYS A 320 -96.76 -14.84 59.52
CA LYS A 320 -96.39 -16.11 58.88
C LYS A 320 -96.99 -16.29 57.48
N ARG A 321 -98.24 -15.88 57.26
CA ARG A 321 -98.89 -15.91 55.93
C ARG A 321 -98.25 -14.92 54.94
N LYS A 322 -97.87 -13.72 55.41
CA LYS A 322 -97.10 -12.76 54.60
C LYS A 322 -95.69 -13.27 54.25
N GLN A 323 -95.04 -13.96 55.18
CA GLN A 323 -93.72 -14.56 54.95
C GLN A 323 -93.77 -15.66 53.89
N GLN A 324 -94.76 -16.56 53.95
CA GLN A 324 -94.94 -17.62 52.96
C GLN A 324 -95.23 -17.06 51.54
N SER A 325 -96.05 -16.01 51.44
CA SER A 325 -96.30 -15.32 50.17
C SER A 325 -95.08 -14.56 49.63
N GLY A 326 -94.25 -14.01 50.53
CA GLY A 326 -92.98 -13.38 50.19
C GLY A 326 -91.92 -14.38 49.72
N GLU A 327 -91.83 -15.55 50.35
CA GLU A 327 -90.91 -16.63 49.98
C GLU A 327 -91.24 -17.23 48.60
N GLU A 328 -92.52 -17.43 48.28
CA GLU A 328 -92.94 -17.88 46.95
C GLU A 328 -92.64 -16.84 45.86
N SER A 329 -92.78 -15.55 46.17
CA SER A 329 -92.44 -14.46 45.26
C SER A 329 -90.93 -14.33 45.05
N ALA A 330 -90.14 -14.51 46.12
CA ALA A 330 -88.68 -14.54 46.06
C ALA A 330 -88.16 -15.74 45.24
N ARG A 331 -88.78 -16.93 45.38
CA ARG A 331 -88.43 -18.09 44.55
C ARG A 331 -88.72 -17.88 43.07
N LYS A 332 -89.81 -17.20 42.72
CA LYS A 332 -90.14 -16.85 41.32
C LYS A 332 -89.18 -15.80 40.76
N ALA A 333 -88.77 -14.82 41.57
CA ALA A 333 -87.76 -13.83 41.18
C ALA A 333 -86.39 -14.48 40.96
N GLN A 334 -85.94 -15.36 41.86
CA GLN A 334 -84.68 -16.10 41.73
C GLN A 334 -84.67 -17.02 40.49
N ALA A 335 -85.81 -17.63 40.14
CA ALA A 335 -85.92 -18.44 38.93
C ALA A 335 -85.88 -17.60 37.63
N ALA A 336 -86.36 -16.36 37.68
CA ALA A 336 -86.26 -15.41 36.57
C ALA A 336 -84.82 -14.87 36.41
N GLU A 337 -84.17 -14.52 37.52
CA GLU A 337 -82.75 -14.12 37.53
C GLU A 337 -81.84 -15.26 37.05
N ALA A 338 -82.06 -16.51 37.47
CA ALA A 338 -81.30 -17.66 37.00
C ALA A 338 -81.40 -17.88 35.48
N ARG A 339 -82.53 -17.50 34.84
CA ARG A 339 -82.69 -17.55 33.38
C ARG A 339 -81.92 -16.44 32.67
N VAL A 340 -81.91 -15.24 33.24
CA VAL A 340 -81.12 -14.11 32.73
C VAL A 340 -79.63 -14.40 32.87
N ASP A 341 -79.21 -14.93 34.02
CA ASP A 341 -77.82 -15.33 34.27
C ASP A 341 -77.37 -16.46 33.33
N ALA A 342 -78.24 -17.41 33.00
CA ALA A 342 -77.93 -18.45 32.02
C ALA A 342 -77.74 -17.87 30.60
N GLN A 343 -78.53 -16.85 30.23
CA GLN A 343 -78.38 -16.15 28.94
C GLN A 343 -77.10 -15.29 28.92
N VAL A 344 -76.76 -14.64 30.03
CA VAL A 344 -75.51 -13.87 30.18
C VAL A 344 -74.28 -14.79 30.12
N ARG A 345 -74.32 -15.96 30.78
CA ARG A 345 -73.23 -16.96 30.71
C ARG A 345 -73.04 -17.48 29.29
N LYS A 346 -74.12 -17.72 28.54
CA LYS A 346 -74.04 -18.15 27.14
C LYS A 346 -73.46 -17.05 26.25
N ALA A 347 -73.87 -15.80 26.43
CA ALA A 347 -73.31 -14.66 25.69
C ALA A 347 -71.83 -14.38 26.03
N MET A 348 -71.41 -14.62 27.27
CA MET A 348 -70.00 -14.54 27.70
C MET A 348 -69.18 -15.68 27.08
N ALA A 349 -69.69 -16.91 27.08
CA ALA A 349 -69.03 -18.04 26.43
C ALA A 349 -68.85 -17.84 24.92
N ASP A 350 -69.88 -17.34 24.23
CA ASP A 350 -69.79 -17.02 22.79
C ASP A 350 -68.80 -15.88 22.50
N ARG A 351 -68.66 -14.93 23.43
CA ARG A 351 -67.68 -13.84 23.34
C ARG A 351 -66.26 -14.36 23.60
N ASP A 352 -66.07 -15.17 24.62
CA ASP A 352 -64.78 -15.79 24.97
C ASP A 352 -64.30 -16.74 23.87
N GLU A 353 -65.23 -17.44 23.19
CA GLU A 353 -64.90 -18.27 22.04
C GLU A 353 -64.46 -17.43 20.82
N ARG A 354 -65.10 -16.28 20.58
CA ARG A 354 -64.66 -15.34 19.53
C ARG A 354 -63.33 -14.67 19.86
N GLU A 355 -63.11 -14.29 21.12
CA GLU A 355 -61.87 -13.69 21.58
C GLU A 355 -60.72 -14.70 21.55
N SER A 356 -60.96 -15.95 21.97
CA SER A 356 -59.95 -17.03 21.86
C SER A 356 -59.67 -17.44 20.42
N ALA A 357 -60.66 -17.41 19.52
CA ALA A 357 -60.44 -17.61 18.07
C ALA A 357 -59.62 -16.48 17.45
N LEU A 358 -59.88 -15.22 17.82
CA LEU A 358 -59.07 -14.07 17.43
C LEU A 358 -57.63 -14.18 17.97
N GLN A 359 -57.47 -14.54 19.25
CA GLN A 359 -56.16 -14.74 19.86
C GLN A 359 -55.39 -15.89 19.19
N ARG A 360 -56.04 -17.00 18.83
CA ARG A 360 -55.40 -18.08 18.05
C ARG A 360 -54.96 -17.61 16.66
N ARG A 361 -55.78 -16.78 16.00
CA ARG A 361 -55.45 -16.22 14.68
C ARG A 361 -54.31 -15.19 14.76
N GLU A 362 -54.28 -14.37 15.79
CA GLU A 362 -53.20 -13.42 16.05
C GLU A 362 -51.92 -14.13 16.49
N ALA A 363 -52.01 -15.16 17.34
CA ALA A 363 -50.88 -16.01 17.72
C ALA A 363 -50.31 -16.74 16.51
N ALA A 364 -51.13 -17.26 15.60
CA ALA A 364 -50.68 -17.87 14.35
C ALA A 364 -49.99 -16.86 13.42
N LYS A 365 -50.46 -15.61 13.36
CA LYS A 365 -49.78 -14.53 12.61
C LYS A 365 -48.45 -14.15 13.24
N ARG A 366 -48.39 -14.02 14.57
CA ARG A 366 -47.16 -13.75 15.32
C ARG A 366 -46.15 -14.90 15.20
N TRP A 367 -46.64 -16.14 15.18
CA TRP A 367 -45.81 -17.33 14.94
C TRP A 367 -45.17 -17.28 13.55
N LYS A 368 -45.98 -17.06 12.50
CA LYS A 368 -45.47 -16.94 11.12
C LYS A 368 -44.48 -15.78 10.97
N GLN A 369 -44.78 -14.61 11.55
CA GLN A 369 -43.86 -13.48 11.57
C GLN A 369 -42.57 -13.82 12.32
N GLY A 370 -42.64 -14.60 13.41
CA GLY A 370 -41.48 -15.10 14.13
C GLY A 370 -40.64 -16.08 13.32
N GLU A 371 -41.27 -16.98 12.56
CA GLU A 371 -40.60 -17.88 11.61
C GLU A 371 -39.91 -17.11 10.49
N ASP A 372 -40.60 -16.16 9.85
CA ASP A 372 -40.04 -15.30 8.79
C ASP A 372 -38.83 -14.50 9.30
N ILE A 373 -38.93 -13.94 10.52
CA ILE A 373 -37.81 -13.23 11.16
C ILE A 373 -36.65 -14.21 11.44
N ALA A 374 -36.93 -15.40 11.97
CA ALA A 374 -35.92 -16.40 12.29
C ALA A 374 -35.23 -16.97 11.03
N GLU A 375 -35.95 -17.08 9.91
CA GLU A 375 -35.38 -17.45 8.61
C GLU A 375 -34.54 -16.32 8.04
N SER A 376 -35.02 -15.07 8.07
CA SER A 376 -34.24 -13.91 7.63
C SER A 376 -32.93 -13.75 8.41
N TYR A 377 -32.96 -14.06 9.71
CA TYR A 377 -31.78 -14.01 10.58
C TYR A 377 -30.81 -15.16 10.29
N ARG A 378 -31.31 -16.37 10.04
CA ARG A 378 -30.48 -17.52 9.61
C ARG A 378 -29.80 -17.22 8.27
N ASP A 379 -30.53 -16.68 7.31
CA ASP A 379 -29.99 -16.26 6.01
C ASP A 379 -28.95 -15.15 6.16
N HIS A 380 -29.20 -14.18 7.03
CA HIS A 380 -28.23 -13.12 7.34
C HIS A 380 -26.93 -13.69 7.90
N LEU A 381 -27.00 -14.60 8.88
CA LEU A 381 -25.83 -15.25 9.46
C LEU A 381 -25.06 -16.07 8.41
N VAL A 382 -25.75 -16.81 7.54
CA VAL A 382 -25.10 -17.58 6.46
C VAL A 382 -24.40 -16.65 5.46
N ARG A 383 -25.01 -15.50 5.11
CA ARG A 383 -24.37 -14.50 4.24
C ARG A 383 -23.17 -13.84 4.90
N GLU A 384 -23.23 -13.52 6.19
CA GLU A 384 -22.08 -12.97 6.92
C GLU A 384 -20.95 -14.00 7.06
N GLU A 385 -21.26 -15.26 7.36
CA GLU A 385 -20.26 -16.32 7.41
C GLU A 385 -19.61 -16.58 6.04
N ALA A 386 -20.41 -16.54 4.96
CA ALA A 386 -19.88 -16.65 3.59
C ALA A 386 -18.98 -15.46 3.24
N ALA A 387 -19.42 -14.24 3.52
CA ALA A 387 -18.63 -13.03 3.29
C ALA A 387 -17.34 -13.01 4.14
N ARG A 388 -17.39 -13.53 5.37
CA ARG A 388 -16.21 -13.67 6.23
C ARG A 388 -15.23 -14.70 5.67
N LYS A 389 -15.71 -15.87 5.23
CA LYS A 389 -14.85 -16.89 4.58
C LYS A 389 -14.24 -16.36 3.29
N GLU A 390 -14.99 -15.59 2.51
CA GLU A 390 -14.50 -14.95 1.29
C GLU A 390 -13.38 -13.95 1.61
N ARG A 391 -13.57 -13.08 2.61
CA ARG A 391 -12.51 -12.19 3.11
C ARG A 391 -11.29 -12.95 3.60
N GLU A 392 -11.46 -14.03 4.36
CA GLU A 392 -10.35 -14.86 4.84
C GLU A 392 -9.58 -15.52 3.66
N VAL A 393 -10.28 -15.91 2.59
CA VAL A 393 -9.65 -16.43 1.36
C VAL A 393 -8.91 -15.33 0.59
N GLU A 394 -9.47 -14.13 0.48
CA GLU A 394 -8.83 -12.96 -0.14
C GLU A 394 -7.60 -12.51 0.66
N GLU A 395 -7.70 -12.46 1.99
CA GLU A 395 -6.59 -12.16 2.90
C GLU A 395 -5.50 -13.24 2.80
N ALA A 396 -5.86 -14.51 2.74
CA ALA A 396 -4.90 -15.59 2.52
C ALA A 396 -4.23 -15.51 1.14
N ALA A 397 -4.97 -15.14 0.09
CA ALA A 397 -4.44 -14.97 -1.26
C ALA A 397 -3.48 -13.77 -1.35
N THR A 398 -3.85 -12.64 -0.75
CA THR A 398 -3.00 -11.45 -0.67
C THR A 398 -1.73 -11.71 0.14
N LEU A 399 -1.82 -12.43 1.27
CA LEU A 399 -0.66 -12.85 2.04
C LEU A 399 0.26 -13.79 1.25
N ARG A 400 -0.29 -14.77 0.53
CA ARG A 400 0.49 -15.65 -0.37
C ARG A 400 1.22 -14.85 -1.46
N ASN A 401 0.54 -13.88 -2.06
CA ASN A 401 1.14 -12.99 -3.06
C ASN A 401 2.28 -12.16 -2.46
N TYR A 402 2.08 -11.60 -1.26
CA TYR A 402 3.10 -10.84 -0.55
C TYR A 402 4.34 -11.70 -0.25
N LEU A 403 4.15 -12.92 0.27
CA LEU A 403 5.24 -13.86 0.53
C LEU A 403 5.97 -14.29 -0.76
N ALA A 404 5.24 -14.46 -1.87
CA ALA A 404 5.84 -14.76 -3.16
C ALA A 404 6.72 -13.61 -3.68
N VAL A 405 6.28 -12.36 -3.52
CA VAL A 405 7.05 -11.17 -3.88
C VAL A 405 8.30 -11.03 -2.99
N GLU A 406 8.18 -11.25 -1.68
CA GLU A 406 9.33 -11.24 -0.77
C GLU A 406 10.33 -12.35 -1.14
N ALA A 407 9.87 -13.56 -1.43
CA ALA A 407 10.73 -14.66 -1.87
C ALA A 407 11.45 -14.34 -3.19
N ALA A 408 10.74 -13.76 -4.17
CA ALA A 408 11.32 -13.35 -5.46
C ALA A 408 12.38 -12.26 -5.29
N THR A 409 12.10 -11.23 -4.48
CA THR A 409 13.06 -10.15 -4.21
C THR A 409 14.28 -10.65 -3.42
N ALA A 410 14.10 -11.59 -2.49
CA ALA A 410 15.20 -12.22 -1.78
C ALA A 410 16.08 -13.06 -2.74
N ALA A 411 15.47 -13.81 -3.66
CA ALA A 411 16.19 -14.56 -4.70
C ALA A 411 16.97 -13.63 -5.63
N GLU A 412 16.38 -12.51 -6.07
CA GLU A 412 17.06 -11.52 -6.90
C GLU A 412 18.26 -10.89 -6.17
N ARG A 413 18.13 -10.58 -4.87
CA ARG A 413 19.25 -10.08 -4.05
C ARG A 413 20.37 -11.10 -3.95
N ARG A 414 20.06 -12.39 -3.78
CA ARG A 414 21.06 -13.47 -3.76
C ARG A 414 21.77 -13.60 -5.10
N ALA A 415 21.03 -13.61 -6.21
CA ALA A 415 21.59 -13.68 -7.55
C ALA A 415 22.53 -12.48 -7.84
N LYS A 416 22.14 -11.26 -7.46
CA LYS A 416 23.01 -10.08 -7.59
C LYS A 416 24.26 -10.18 -6.72
N ALA A 417 24.14 -10.71 -5.50
CA ALA A 417 25.29 -10.92 -4.62
C ALA A 417 26.27 -11.95 -5.20
N GLU A 418 25.75 -13.05 -5.77
CA GLU A 418 26.56 -14.07 -6.46
C GLU A 418 27.24 -13.50 -7.70
N GLU A 419 26.54 -12.70 -8.51
CA GLU A 419 27.11 -12.04 -9.69
C GLU A 419 28.25 -11.07 -9.30
N VAL A 420 28.07 -10.28 -8.24
CA VAL A 420 29.13 -9.39 -7.73
C VAL A 420 30.33 -10.21 -7.24
N LEU A 421 30.08 -11.34 -6.58
CA LEU A 421 31.14 -12.22 -6.08
C LEU A 421 31.90 -12.88 -7.24
N GLN A 422 31.20 -13.30 -8.30
CA GLN A 422 31.82 -13.82 -9.53
C GLN A 422 32.66 -12.75 -10.23
N LYS A 423 32.13 -11.54 -10.44
CA LYS A 423 32.89 -10.41 -11.00
C LYS A 423 34.13 -10.09 -10.17
N GLY A 424 34.02 -10.18 -8.84
CA GLY A 424 35.15 -10.03 -7.92
C GLY A 424 36.23 -11.10 -8.13
N LYS A 425 35.84 -12.36 -8.29
CA LYS A 425 36.76 -13.47 -8.62
C LYS A 425 37.42 -13.27 -9.98
N ASP A 426 36.65 -12.91 -11.01
CA ASP A 426 37.17 -12.67 -12.36
C ASP A 426 38.22 -11.54 -12.36
N LEU A 427 37.97 -10.47 -11.59
CA LEU A 427 38.92 -9.37 -11.43
C LEU A 427 40.20 -9.81 -10.70
N GLN A 428 40.07 -10.64 -9.65
CA GLN A 428 41.23 -11.21 -8.97
C GLN A 428 42.05 -12.10 -9.90
N GLU A 429 41.39 -12.95 -10.69
CA GLU A 429 42.06 -13.78 -11.70
C GLU A 429 42.77 -12.93 -12.76
N HIS A 430 42.15 -11.83 -13.21
CA HIS A 430 42.79 -10.90 -14.13
C HIS A 430 44.07 -10.31 -13.51
N HIS A 431 44.01 -9.83 -12.27
CA HIS A 431 45.19 -9.31 -11.57
C HIS A 431 46.28 -10.37 -11.39
N LEU A 432 45.93 -11.62 -11.10
CA LEU A 432 46.90 -12.72 -11.03
C LEU A 432 47.58 -12.96 -12.39
N ARG A 433 46.82 -12.91 -13.49
CA ARG A 433 47.37 -13.01 -14.85
C ARG A 433 48.30 -11.84 -15.16
N ASP A 434 47.94 -10.61 -14.79
CA ASP A 434 48.78 -9.43 -14.99
C ASP A 434 50.09 -9.54 -14.20
N ILE A 435 50.02 -9.96 -12.93
CA ILE A 435 51.20 -10.19 -12.09
C ILE A 435 52.12 -11.23 -12.74
N ALA A 436 51.56 -12.35 -13.21
CA ALA A 436 52.32 -13.39 -13.90
C ALA A 436 52.97 -12.87 -15.19
N GLN A 437 52.25 -12.11 -16.01
CA GLN A 437 52.81 -11.49 -17.22
C GLN A 437 53.93 -10.50 -16.89
N HIS A 438 53.77 -9.70 -15.83
CA HIS A 438 54.80 -8.78 -15.38
C HIS A 438 56.03 -9.51 -14.83
N ALA A 439 55.87 -10.66 -14.17
CA ALA A 439 56.97 -11.50 -13.74
C ALA A 439 57.76 -12.04 -14.94
N ILE A 440 57.07 -12.62 -15.94
CA ILE A 440 57.69 -13.10 -17.18
C ILE A 440 58.43 -11.97 -17.91
N LYS A 441 57.81 -10.78 -18.01
CA LYS A 441 58.45 -9.61 -18.62
C LYS A 441 59.72 -9.20 -17.86
N ARG A 442 59.69 -9.18 -16.52
CA ARG A 442 60.87 -8.88 -15.69
C ARG A 442 61.98 -9.90 -15.88
N GLU A 443 61.66 -11.18 -15.92
CA GLU A 443 62.63 -12.25 -16.18
C GLU A 443 63.26 -12.10 -17.57
N SER A 444 62.44 -11.86 -18.60
CA SER A 444 62.94 -11.64 -19.97
C SER A 444 63.82 -10.40 -20.08
N ALA A 445 63.48 -9.31 -19.38
CA ALA A 445 64.29 -8.10 -19.34
C ALA A 445 65.61 -8.30 -18.59
N ALA A 446 65.60 -9.07 -17.50
CA ALA A 446 66.81 -9.44 -16.77
C ALA A 446 67.73 -10.32 -17.64
N GLN A 447 67.17 -11.30 -18.35
CA GLN A 447 67.92 -12.13 -19.30
C GLN A 447 68.50 -11.29 -20.45
N ALA A 448 67.72 -10.38 -21.03
CA ALA A 448 68.18 -9.47 -22.07
C ALA A 448 69.32 -8.57 -21.57
N SER A 449 69.16 -7.99 -20.37
CA SER A 449 70.18 -7.18 -19.71
C SER A 449 71.47 -7.96 -19.46
N MET A 450 71.38 -9.22 -18.99
CA MET A 450 72.55 -10.10 -18.84
C MET A 450 73.23 -10.41 -20.18
N LEU A 451 72.45 -10.66 -21.25
CA LEU A 451 72.99 -10.92 -22.58
C LEU A 451 73.67 -9.67 -23.18
N GLU A 452 73.08 -8.50 -22.99
CA GLU A 452 73.67 -7.22 -23.40
C GLU A 452 74.95 -6.92 -22.64
N ALA A 453 74.96 -7.12 -21.32
CA ALA A 453 76.15 -6.97 -20.49
C ALA A 453 77.26 -7.94 -20.93
N ALA A 454 76.92 -9.20 -21.23
CA ALA A 454 77.87 -10.18 -21.74
C ALA A 454 78.43 -9.78 -23.11
N ARG A 455 77.59 -9.27 -24.02
CA ARG A 455 78.04 -8.74 -25.32
C ARG A 455 78.92 -7.52 -25.17
N ALA A 456 78.57 -6.59 -24.27
CA ALA A 456 79.37 -5.42 -23.99
C ALA A 456 80.74 -5.80 -23.42
N ALA A 457 80.79 -6.76 -22.49
CA ALA A 457 82.03 -7.31 -21.94
C ALA A 457 82.87 -8.00 -23.01
N GLN A 458 82.26 -8.80 -23.90
CA GLN A 458 82.95 -9.42 -25.02
C GLN A 458 83.52 -8.37 -25.99
N LYS A 459 82.75 -7.31 -26.27
CA LYS A 459 83.18 -6.20 -27.13
C LYS A 459 84.36 -5.45 -26.50
N GLN A 460 84.27 -5.13 -25.21
CA GLN A 460 85.38 -4.51 -24.47
C GLN A 460 86.63 -5.41 -24.49
N ALA A 461 86.47 -6.72 -24.29
CA ALA A 461 87.57 -7.66 -24.40
C ALA A 461 88.19 -7.65 -25.81
N SER A 462 87.39 -7.63 -26.88
CA SER A 462 87.91 -7.52 -28.25
C SER A 462 88.61 -6.20 -28.53
N GLU A 463 88.04 -5.08 -28.05
CA GLU A 463 88.65 -3.74 -28.18
C GLU A 463 89.99 -3.66 -27.43
N ILE A 464 90.08 -4.29 -26.25
CA ILE A 464 91.33 -4.41 -25.49
C ILE A 464 92.34 -5.27 -26.26
N THR A 465 91.95 -6.41 -26.83
CA THR A 465 92.86 -7.24 -27.63
C THR A 465 93.35 -6.52 -28.89
N ASP A 466 92.49 -5.77 -29.56
CA ASP A 466 92.82 -4.97 -30.74
C ASP A 466 93.78 -3.83 -30.36
N LEU A 467 93.52 -3.15 -29.23
CA LEU A 467 94.42 -2.14 -28.69
C LEU A 467 95.79 -2.73 -28.34
N HIS A 468 95.84 -3.90 -27.69
CA HIS A 468 97.09 -4.57 -27.37
C HIS A 468 97.84 -4.97 -28.64
N ALA A 469 97.16 -5.46 -29.68
CA ALA A 469 97.77 -5.77 -30.97
C ALA A 469 98.34 -4.50 -31.63
N TYR A 470 97.62 -3.39 -31.58
CA TYR A 470 98.08 -2.09 -32.08
C TYR A 470 99.30 -1.57 -31.30
N MET A 471 99.28 -1.64 -29.95
CA MET A 471 100.41 -1.24 -29.10
C MET A 471 101.67 -2.06 -29.40
N ARG A 472 101.54 -3.37 -29.59
CA ARG A 472 102.65 -4.25 -30.01
C ARG A 472 103.14 -3.92 -31.43
N GLY A 473 102.22 -3.57 -32.33
CA GLY A 473 102.55 -3.09 -33.68
C GLY A 473 103.41 -1.82 -33.63
N LEU A 474 102.95 -0.80 -32.89
CA LEU A 474 103.68 0.44 -32.67
C LEU A 474 105.05 0.22 -32.01
N ALA A 475 105.15 -0.67 -31.03
CA ALA A 475 106.41 -0.99 -30.37
C ALA A 475 107.43 -1.61 -31.32
N ASN A 476 106.98 -2.30 -32.38
CA ASN A 476 107.82 -2.93 -33.38
C ASN A 476 108.26 -2.00 -34.53
N GLU A 477 107.76 -0.77 -34.60
CA GLU A 477 108.18 0.22 -35.59
C GLU A 477 109.65 0.65 -35.35
N PRO A 478 110.44 0.90 -36.42
CA PRO A 478 111.88 1.10 -36.31
C PRO A 478 112.29 2.33 -35.48
N TRP A 479 111.43 3.35 -35.39
CA TRP A 479 111.66 4.54 -34.56
C TRP A 479 111.34 4.30 -33.07
N ALA A 480 110.52 3.31 -32.74
CA ALA A 480 110.04 3.02 -31.39
C ALA A 480 110.93 2.01 -30.63
N LYS A 481 111.66 1.15 -31.35
CA LYS A 481 112.58 0.15 -30.76
C LYS A 481 113.65 0.71 -29.80
N PRO A 482 114.32 1.85 -30.06
CA PRO A 482 115.34 2.36 -29.14
C PRO A 482 114.77 3.01 -27.87
N ASN A 483 113.47 3.27 -27.79
CA ASN A 483 112.84 3.92 -26.64
C ASN A 483 112.44 2.90 -25.56
N THR A 484 113.36 2.62 -24.65
CA THR A 484 113.18 1.62 -23.57
C THR A 484 111.99 1.90 -22.66
N ARG A 485 111.62 3.16 -22.43
CA ARG A 485 110.45 3.52 -21.61
C ARG A 485 109.14 3.12 -22.28
N LEU A 486 109.05 3.28 -23.59
CA LEU A 486 107.86 2.91 -24.35
C LEU A 486 107.73 1.37 -24.44
N GLN A 487 108.83 0.65 -24.60
CA GLN A 487 108.84 -0.81 -24.56
C GLN A 487 108.37 -1.35 -23.20
N LEU A 488 108.91 -0.83 -22.09
CA LEU A 488 108.48 -1.24 -20.75
C LEU A 488 107.00 -0.92 -20.47
N PHE A 489 106.47 0.18 -21.01
CA PHE A 489 105.06 0.52 -20.88
C PHE A 489 104.16 -0.43 -21.68
N VAL A 490 104.52 -0.72 -22.93
CA VAL A 490 103.77 -1.67 -23.76
C VAL A 490 103.84 -3.09 -23.19
N ASP A 491 105.00 -3.52 -22.69
CA ASP A 491 105.15 -4.80 -22.03
C ASP A 491 104.36 -4.85 -20.72
N ALA A 492 104.32 -3.78 -19.92
CA ALA A 492 103.56 -3.76 -18.67
C ALA A 492 102.03 -3.79 -18.88
N GLU A 493 101.52 -3.13 -19.93
CA GLU A 493 100.08 -3.12 -20.26
C GLU A 493 99.65 -4.38 -21.03
N THR A 494 100.53 -4.95 -21.87
CA THR A 494 100.20 -6.14 -22.68
C THR A 494 100.66 -7.46 -22.10
N ALA A 495 101.51 -7.46 -21.07
CA ALA A 495 101.70 -8.60 -20.21
C ALA A 495 100.37 -8.86 -19.54
N GLU A 496 99.72 -9.96 -19.91
CA GLU A 496 98.56 -10.44 -19.20
C GLU A 496 98.92 -10.43 -17.72
N LYS A 497 98.26 -9.55 -16.94
CA LYS A 497 98.22 -9.72 -15.49
C LYS A 497 97.61 -11.08 -15.30
N VAL A 498 98.47 -12.10 -15.15
CA VAL A 498 98.08 -13.44 -14.74
C VAL A 498 97.54 -13.25 -13.34
N ILE A 499 96.24 -12.95 -13.25
CA ILE A 499 95.48 -13.04 -12.03
C ILE A 499 95.45 -14.53 -11.77
N THR A 500 96.46 -15.02 -11.07
CA THR A 500 96.47 -16.34 -10.47
C THR A 500 95.26 -16.41 -9.56
N THR A 501 94.19 -17.01 -10.09
CA THR A 501 93.00 -17.42 -9.34
C THR A 501 93.39 -18.57 -8.42
N ALA A 502 94.19 -18.28 -7.39
CA ALA A 502 94.36 -19.12 -6.22
C ALA A 502 93.53 -18.48 -5.11
N GLY A 503 92.50 -19.19 -4.67
CA GLY A 503 91.46 -18.69 -3.78
C GLY A 503 91.96 -18.14 -2.46
N GLY A 504 91.33 -17.05 -2.04
CA GLY A 504 91.38 -16.51 -0.68
C GLY A 504 90.41 -15.34 -0.56
N PRO A 505 89.44 -15.34 0.38
CA PRO A 505 88.60 -14.18 0.65
C PRO A 505 89.45 -13.15 1.41
N ALA A 506 90.23 -12.36 0.67
CA ALA A 506 90.95 -11.23 1.24
C ALA A 506 89.97 -10.06 1.39
N SER A 507 89.62 -9.81 2.65
CA SER A 507 89.16 -8.51 3.13
C SER A 507 90.23 -7.45 2.85
N SER A 508 90.22 -6.83 1.68
CA SER A 508 91.03 -5.66 1.40
C SER A 508 90.17 -4.41 1.56
N SER A 509 90.28 -3.82 2.75
CA SER A 509 89.95 -2.44 3.05
C SER A 509 90.81 -1.51 2.18
N SER A 510 90.36 -1.22 0.96
CA SER A 510 90.88 -0.10 0.18
C SER A 510 89.92 1.07 0.33
N SER A 511 90.33 1.97 1.24
CA SER A 511 89.93 3.37 1.34
C SER A 511 89.79 4.00 -0.05
N ALA A 512 88.56 4.34 -0.44
CA ALA A 512 88.27 5.22 -1.54
C ALA A 512 86.93 5.92 -1.30
N GLY A 513 86.95 7.25 -1.31
CA GLY A 513 85.79 8.04 -1.68
C GLY A 513 84.85 8.39 -0.54
N ASP A 514 85.25 9.42 0.20
CA ASP A 514 84.37 10.33 0.93
C ASP A 514 83.29 10.90 -0.01
N HIS A 515 82.19 10.17 -0.20
CA HIS A 515 81.03 10.60 -0.95
C HIS A 515 79.81 10.45 -0.06
N ARG A 516 79.46 11.58 0.58
CA ARG A 516 78.10 12.00 0.94
C ARG A 516 77.14 10.83 1.12
N GLY A 517 77.04 10.38 2.37
CA GLY A 517 75.98 9.45 2.79
C GLY A 517 74.68 9.89 2.12
N TRP A 518 74.08 8.97 1.36
CA TRP A 518 72.82 9.17 0.68
C TRP A 518 71.79 9.41 1.77
N VAL A 519 71.59 10.69 2.11
CA VAL A 519 70.62 11.13 3.08
C VAL A 519 69.27 10.76 2.48
N ASP A 520 68.62 9.78 3.11
CA ASP A 520 67.26 9.36 2.81
C ASP A 520 66.34 10.58 2.86
N THR A 521 66.09 11.18 1.69
CA THR A 521 65.31 12.41 1.53
C THR A 521 63.86 12.23 1.97
N GLY A 522 63.38 10.98 2.10
CA GLY A 522 62.06 10.66 2.63
C GLY A 522 61.88 11.10 4.10
N ARG A 523 62.90 10.92 4.94
CA ARG A 523 62.83 11.28 6.37
C ARG A 523 62.77 12.79 6.62
N ARG A 524 63.32 13.61 5.73
CA ARG A 524 63.34 15.08 5.89
C ARG A 524 62.05 15.76 5.41
N LEU A 525 61.27 15.07 4.58
CA LEU A 525 59.97 15.54 4.08
C LEU A 525 58.78 15.05 4.93
N GLY A 526 59.03 14.40 6.07
CA GLY A 526 57.97 13.92 6.96
C GLY A 526 57.24 12.66 6.48
N PHE A 527 57.77 11.97 5.45
CA PHE A 527 57.25 10.65 5.10
C PHE A 527 57.75 9.65 6.14
N GLY A 528 56.85 9.27 7.05
CA GLY A 528 57.08 8.20 8.01
C GLY A 528 57.50 6.91 7.29
N SER A 529 58.31 6.08 7.95
CA SER A 529 58.73 4.80 7.37
C SER A 529 57.50 3.98 6.95
N ARG A 530 57.63 3.10 5.94
CA ARG A 530 56.55 2.19 5.52
C ARG A 530 55.89 1.45 6.69
N GLN A 531 56.68 1.20 7.74
CA GLN A 531 56.26 0.59 8.98
C GLN A 531 55.32 1.48 9.81
N SER A 532 55.55 2.81 9.85
CA SER A 532 54.66 3.74 10.54
C SER A 532 53.33 3.93 9.79
N GLN A 533 53.33 3.92 8.45
CA GLN A 533 52.09 3.95 7.67
C GLN A 533 51.22 2.69 7.89
N GLN A 534 51.85 1.50 7.97
CA GLN A 534 51.12 0.27 8.27
C GLN A 534 50.52 0.28 9.68
N GLN A 535 51.25 0.77 10.69
CA GLN A 535 50.70 0.93 12.05
C GLN A 535 49.54 1.92 12.11
N GLN A 536 49.60 3.02 11.35
CA GLN A 536 48.52 4.00 11.31
C GLN A 536 47.25 3.45 10.64
N GLN A 537 47.40 2.64 9.58
CA GLN A 537 46.27 1.92 8.97
C GLN A 537 45.66 0.87 9.90
N GLN A 538 46.47 0.11 10.65
CA GLN A 538 45.96 -0.84 11.65
C GLN A 538 45.21 -0.13 12.78
N GLN A 539 45.68 1.04 13.24
CA GLN A 539 44.97 1.82 14.25
C GLN A 539 43.64 2.40 13.74
N GLN A 540 43.57 2.82 12.47
CA GLN A 540 42.32 3.29 11.87
C GLN A 540 41.31 2.15 11.70
N GLN A 541 41.75 0.94 11.32
CA GLN A 541 40.88 -0.25 11.28
C GLN A 541 40.33 -0.60 12.67
N MET A 542 41.19 -0.59 13.71
CA MET A 542 40.78 -0.84 15.09
C MET A 542 39.80 0.20 15.64
N GLN A 543 39.84 1.45 15.17
CA GLN A 543 38.86 2.47 15.54
C GLN A 543 37.52 2.28 14.83
N GLN A 544 37.54 1.90 13.54
CA GLN A 544 36.31 1.62 12.79
C GLN A 544 35.54 0.41 13.34
N ASP A 545 36.25 -0.61 13.86
CA ASP A 545 35.60 -1.77 14.50
C ASP A 545 35.01 -1.45 15.88
N ARG A 546 35.43 -0.36 16.55
CA ARG A 546 34.90 0.04 17.86
C ARG A 546 33.60 0.83 17.79
N ASP A 547 33.35 1.56 16.71
CA ASP A 547 32.16 2.41 16.57
C ASP A 547 30.94 1.66 15.98
N GLY A 548 31.08 0.37 15.66
CA GLY A 548 30.01 -0.47 15.07
C GLY A 548 29.07 -1.20 16.04
N VAL A 549 29.30 -1.15 17.36
CA VAL A 549 28.49 -1.91 18.33
C VAL A 549 27.41 -1.03 18.96
N VAL A 550 26.27 -0.93 18.28
CA VAL A 550 25.03 -0.35 18.83
C VAL A 550 24.45 -1.31 19.87
N VAL A 551 24.73 -1.06 21.14
CA VAL A 551 24.12 -1.76 22.28
C VAL A 551 22.68 -1.28 22.47
N VAL A 552 21.71 -2.10 22.07
CA VAL A 552 20.30 -1.91 22.41
C VAL A 552 20.09 -2.27 23.87
N ARG A 553 19.80 -1.26 24.71
CA ARG A 553 19.39 -1.44 26.11
C ARG A 553 17.89 -1.83 26.19
N PRO A 554 17.51 -2.88 26.93
CA PRO A 554 16.11 -3.15 27.24
C PRO A 554 15.65 -2.30 28.44
N SER A 555 14.53 -1.57 28.30
CA SER A 555 13.90 -0.87 29.42
C SER A 555 12.98 -1.82 30.20
N THR A 556 13.37 -2.13 31.42
CA THR A 556 12.52 -2.77 32.43
C THR A 556 11.52 -1.77 32.99
N VAL A 557 10.23 -2.08 32.93
CA VAL A 557 9.14 -1.39 33.64
C VAL A 557 8.69 -2.27 34.81
N ALA A 558 8.97 -1.78 36.01
CA ALA A 558 8.31 -2.10 37.28
C ALA A 558 8.38 -0.77 38.06
N GLY A 559 7.37 -0.25 38.75
CA GLY A 559 6.16 -0.79 39.33
C GLY A 559 5.99 -0.07 40.68
N GLY A 560 4.79 0.44 40.96
CA GLY A 560 4.33 0.77 42.31
C GLY A 560 4.24 2.24 42.69
N GLY A 561 3.07 2.62 43.24
CA GLY A 561 2.97 3.66 44.27
C GLY A 561 1.92 4.77 44.05
N PRO A 562 0.77 4.72 44.74
CA PRO A 562 -0.36 5.64 44.57
C PRO A 562 -0.37 6.78 45.62
N ALA A 563 -1.06 7.89 45.34
CA ALA A 563 -1.94 8.59 46.29
C ALA A 563 -2.48 9.94 45.76
N SER A 564 -3.68 10.27 46.23
CA SER A 564 -4.10 11.62 46.64
C SER A 564 -4.66 12.61 45.60
N ARG A 565 -5.99 12.56 45.47
CA ARG A 565 -6.90 13.71 45.31
C ARG A 565 -6.61 14.81 46.36
N PRO A 566 -6.89 16.10 46.11
CA PRO A 566 -8.23 16.62 46.39
C PRO A 566 -8.77 17.69 45.42
N GLN A 567 -10.06 17.92 45.61
CA GLN A 567 -10.92 18.94 45.00
C GLN A 567 -10.52 20.37 45.39
N SER A 568 -10.87 21.34 44.54
CA SER A 568 -11.81 22.45 44.86
C SER A 568 -11.41 23.82 44.29
N CYS A 569 -12.45 24.52 43.83
CA CYS A 569 -12.68 25.97 43.85
C CYS A 569 -11.84 26.92 42.96
N ALA A 570 -12.52 27.41 41.92
CA ALA A 570 -12.66 28.81 41.50
C ALA A 570 -11.79 29.88 42.17
N ARG A 571 -11.12 30.73 41.36
CA ARG A 571 -11.39 32.19 41.23
C ARG A 571 -10.50 32.83 40.15
N LEU A 572 -11.03 33.91 39.57
CA LEU A 572 -10.44 34.85 38.60
C LEU A 572 -8.97 35.26 38.88
N VAL A 573 -8.21 35.62 37.83
CA VAL A 573 -7.76 36.99 37.50
C VAL A 573 -6.84 36.97 36.27
N ARG A 574 -6.90 38.08 35.50
CA ARG A 574 -6.15 38.47 34.30
C ARG A 574 -4.64 38.23 34.37
N GLY A 575 -4.03 38.07 33.19
CA GLY A 575 -2.60 38.34 32.99
C GLY A 575 -2.09 37.85 31.64
N GLU A 576 -1.94 38.77 30.69
CA GLU A 576 -1.16 38.58 29.47
C GLU A 576 0.28 38.19 29.83
N THR A 577 0.88 37.26 29.08
CA THR A 577 2.31 37.30 28.73
C THR A 577 2.62 36.29 27.63
N THR A 578 3.55 36.71 26.79
CA THR A 578 4.01 36.20 25.51
C THR A 578 5.07 35.09 25.61
N LEU A 579 5.22 34.34 24.49
CA LEU A 579 6.37 33.51 24.04
C LEU A 579 6.31 31.98 24.33
N PRO A 580 7.09 31.13 23.63
CA PRO A 580 6.73 30.60 22.30
C PRO A 580 6.69 29.05 22.28
N GLY A 581 5.67 28.50 21.62
CA GLY A 581 5.42 27.06 21.53
C GLY A 581 6.24 26.36 20.45
N ARG A 582 7.09 25.47 20.93
CA ARG A 582 7.93 24.48 20.26
C ARG A 582 7.13 23.51 19.37
N VAL A 583 7.68 23.29 18.17
CA VAL A 583 7.78 22.05 17.39
C VAL A 583 6.80 20.91 17.75
N SER A 584 5.84 20.64 16.86
CA SER A 584 5.16 19.34 16.78
C SER A 584 5.41 18.72 15.42
N ALA A 585 6.15 17.61 15.45
CA ALA A 585 6.30 16.69 14.34
C ALA A 585 4.94 16.06 14.02
N SER A 586 4.52 16.13 12.75
CA SER A 586 3.52 15.23 12.21
C SER A 586 4.14 14.48 11.04
N ASN A 587 4.32 13.18 11.24
CA ASN A 587 4.60 12.21 10.20
C ASN A 587 3.41 12.21 9.23
N SER A 588 3.62 12.75 8.03
CA SER A 588 2.72 12.55 6.89
C SER A 588 3.51 11.79 5.83
N ARG A 589 3.20 10.50 5.68
CA ARG A 589 3.66 9.69 4.54
C ARG A 589 2.96 10.18 3.26
N PRO A 590 3.62 10.08 2.09
CA PRO A 590 3.16 10.70 0.87
C PRO A 590 2.03 9.90 0.20
N GLY A 591 0.96 10.61 -0.16
CA GLY A 591 -0.03 10.15 -1.13
C GLY A 591 0.58 10.14 -2.53
N SER A 592 0.58 8.97 -3.14
CA SER A 592 0.87 8.75 -4.56
C SER A 592 -0.44 8.78 -5.33
N SER A 593 -0.65 9.81 -6.15
CA SER A 593 -1.70 9.85 -7.16
C SER A 593 -1.15 10.37 -8.49
N GLY A 594 -1.07 9.50 -9.49
CA GLY A 594 -1.07 9.81 -10.92
C GLY A 594 -1.61 8.57 -11.64
N LYS A 595 -2.81 8.59 -12.24
CA LYS A 595 -3.32 9.23 -13.49
C LYS A 595 -3.06 8.39 -14.75
N GLY A 596 -4.17 8.20 -15.50
CA GLY A 596 -4.26 7.72 -16.88
C GLY A 596 -4.96 6.35 -16.95
N GLY A 597 -6.17 6.16 -17.45
CA GLY A 597 -6.95 6.90 -18.45
C GLY A 597 -7.14 5.98 -19.67
N ASP A 598 -8.36 5.49 -19.91
CA ASP A 598 -8.97 5.35 -21.24
C ASP A 598 -10.39 4.76 -21.18
N ASP A 599 -11.32 5.57 -21.70
CA ASP A 599 -12.50 5.30 -22.52
C ASP A 599 -13.28 3.98 -22.45
N GLY A 600 -14.60 4.15 -22.30
CA GLY A 600 -15.58 3.11 -22.64
C GLY A 600 -16.94 3.37 -22.01
N GLY A 601 -17.72 4.29 -22.58
CA GLY A 601 -19.08 4.55 -22.13
C GLY A 601 -20.01 3.36 -22.31
N ILE A 602 -21.03 3.24 -21.45
CA ILE A 602 -22.31 2.57 -21.71
C ILE A 602 -23.37 3.15 -20.76
N ILE A 603 -24.56 3.21 -21.33
CA ILE A 603 -25.86 3.75 -20.91
C ILE A 603 -26.47 2.99 -19.72
N GLY A 604 -27.28 3.67 -18.90
CA GLY A 604 -28.31 3.03 -18.04
C GLY A 604 -28.42 3.66 -16.66
N SER A 605 -29.36 4.59 -16.42
CA SER A 605 -30.71 4.30 -15.90
C SER A 605 -30.71 3.66 -14.50
N GLY A 606 -31.24 4.37 -13.49
CA GLY A 606 -31.79 3.69 -12.31
C GLY A 606 -31.76 4.45 -10.99
N LEU A 607 -32.87 5.14 -10.71
CA LEU A 607 -33.58 5.16 -9.42
C LEU A 607 -32.81 5.56 -8.15
N GLY A 608 -33.08 6.80 -7.72
CA GLY A 608 -32.86 7.24 -6.36
C GLY A 608 -33.75 6.50 -5.36
N VAL A 609 -33.16 6.09 -4.24
CA VAL A 609 -33.85 5.63 -3.04
C VAL A 609 -33.54 6.61 -1.93
N MET A 610 -34.59 7.24 -1.39
CA MET A 610 -34.52 8.15 -0.26
C MET A 610 -34.13 7.39 1.02
N GLY A 611 -33.14 7.92 1.73
CA GLY A 611 -32.78 7.48 3.08
C GLY A 611 -33.81 7.95 4.11
N LEU A 612 -34.30 7.01 4.92
CA LEU A 612 -35.06 7.27 6.15
C LEU A 612 -34.11 7.37 7.35
N PRO A 613 -34.41 8.22 8.35
CA PRO A 613 -33.56 8.42 9.52
C PRO A 613 -33.75 7.35 10.62
N ALA A 614 -32.65 7.02 11.28
CA ALA A 614 -32.57 6.12 12.42
C ALA A 614 -33.24 6.71 13.69
N LEU A 615 -33.94 5.84 14.44
CA LEU A 615 -34.42 6.11 15.80
C LEU A 615 -33.44 5.54 16.85
N PRO A 616 -33.35 6.14 18.05
CA PRO A 616 -32.40 5.74 19.08
C PRO A 616 -32.90 4.55 19.90
N THR A 617 -32.03 3.56 20.09
CA THR A 617 -32.16 2.49 21.08
C THR A 617 -31.96 3.03 22.49
N ARG A 618 -32.88 2.65 23.38
CA ARG A 618 -32.84 2.94 24.81
C ARG A 618 -32.31 1.70 25.55
N ALA A 619 -31.24 1.88 26.31
CA ALA A 619 -30.87 1.06 27.47
C ALA A 619 -30.37 2.03 28.55
#